data_AF-A0A1P8FFM9-F1
#
_entry.id   AF-A0A1P8FFM9-F1
#
_cell.length_a   1.000
_cell.length_b   1.000
_cell.length_c   1.000
_cell.angle_alpha   90.00
_cell.angle_beta   90.00
_cell.angle_gamma   90.00
#
_symmetry.space_group_name_H-M   'P 1'
#
loop_
_entity.id
_entity.type
_entity.pdbx_description
1 polymer ?
#
loop_
_entity_poly.entity_id
_entity_poly.type
_entity_poly.pdbx_seq_one_letter_code
_entity_poly.pdbx_strand_id
1 'polypeptide(L)'
;MEMSEEVHDAQGALEKKALQNVRGLVDKLEAERTPYARTLLLALILMVLIATVAVLPTLLRQWITPPPDKEVEARNLERARAATAAFQKSSASYLSNPRRTHVDAGMEPRFRKYVEACVARIYQAGAYEATTTGVEGKAVVSVAIRFDGVIEDVRVNQWSGHSAIEPMARRVVRKADPCGSFPEEIRKDTDILHFDAALYFGPAGRAQ
;
A
#
# COMPACT_ATOMS: atom_id res chain seq x y z
N MET A 1 3.87 -46.59 35.23
CA MET A 1 3.33 -45.61 36.20
C MET A 1 4.40 -45.24 37.23
N GLU A 2 5.22 -46.19 37.69
CA GLU A 2 6.37 -45.96 38.60
C GLU A 2 7.42 -44.93 38.10
N MET A 3 7.70 -44.90 36.81
CA MET A 3 8.75 -44.02 36.25
C MET A 3 8.45 -42.51 36.34
N SER A 4 7.17 -42.13 36.54
CA SER A 4 6.77 -40.73 36.71
C SER A 4 6.91 -40.24 38.17
N GLU A 5 6.96 -41.17 39.12
CA GLU A 5 7.06 -40.89 40.56
C GLU A 5 8.54 -40.73 40.95
N GLU A 6 9.41 -41.59 40.42
CA GLU A 6 10.87 -41.51 40.63
C GLU A 6 11.49 -40.23 40.02
N VAL A 7 10.97 -39.77 38.88
CA VAL A 7 11.39 -38.49 38.27
C VAL A 7 10.90 -37.29 39.08
N HIS A 8 9.70 -37.37 39.66
CA HIS A 8 9.15 -36.29 40.50
C HIS A 8 9.91 -36.17 41.83
N ASP A 9 10.29 -37.30 42.43
CA ASP A 9 11.10 -37.34 43.65
C ASP A 9 12.54 -36.88 43.40
N ALA A 10 13.15 -37.29 42.28
CA ALA A 10 14.48 -36.81 41.89
C ALA A 10 14.49 -35.29 41.64
N GLN A 11 13.43 -34.75 41.02
CA GLN A 11 13.28 -33.32 40.78
C GLN A 11 13.08 -32.55 42.11
N GLY A 12 12.25 -33.08 43.02
CA GLY A 12 12.04 -32.48 44.34
C GLY A 12 13.32 -32.50 45.21
N ALA A 13 14.14 -33.55 45.12
CA ALA A 13 15.42 -33.63 45.80
C ALA A 13 16.45 -32.61 45.24
N LEU A 14 16.47 -32.44 43.91
CA LEU A 14 17.29 -31.44 43.24
C LEU A 14 16.88 -30.01 43.61
N GLU A 15 15.59 -29.72 43.65
CA GLU A 15 15.05 -28.42 44.06
C GLU A 15 15.42 -28.09 45.50
N LYS A 16 15.26 -29.05 46.43
CA LYS A 16 15.65 -28.85 47.84
C LYS A 16 17.16 -28.58 47.98
N LYS A 17 18.00 -29.29 47.22
CA LYS A 17 19.45 -29.09 47.23
C LYS A 17 19.85 -27.75 46.62
N ALA A 18 19.19 -27.34 45.53
CA ALA A 18 19.41 -26.03 44.90
C ALA A 18 19.01 -24.90 45.86
N LEU A 19 17.86 -25.01 46.53
CA LEU A 19 17.40 -24.04 47.52
C LEU A 19 18.34 -23.95 48.73
N GLN A 20 18.87 -25.08 49.22
CA GLN A 20 19.89 -25.06 50.27
C GLN A 20 21.17 -24.36 49.83
N ASN A 21 21.64 -24.61 48.61
CA ASN A 21 22.83 -23.95 48.08
C ASN A 21 22.62 -22.43 47.93
N VAL A 22 21.49 -22.01 47.38
CA VAL A 22 21.13 -20.60 47.24
C VAL A 22 21.02 -19.93 48.60
N ARG A 23 20.37 -20.58 49.59
CA ARG A 23 20.26 -20.05 50.94
C ARG A 23 21.63 -19.90 51.60
N GLY A 24 22.51 -20.90 51.48
CA GLY A 24 23.88 -20.80 52.00
C GLY A 24 24.73 -19.73 51.31
N LEU A 25 24.48 -19.46 50.03
CA LEU A 25 25.08 -18.33 49.30
C LEU A 25 24.56 -16.99 49.81
N VAL A 26 23.24 -16.86 50.04
CA VAL A 26 22.63 -15.67 50.62
C VAL A 26 23.16 -15.41 52.03
N ASP A 27 23.24 -16.44 52.89
CA ASP A 27 23.75 -16.30 54.25
C ASP A 27 25.24 -15.91 54.27
N LYS A 28 26.06 -16.42 53.33
CA LYS A 28 27.46 -16.00 53.15
C LYS A 28 27.59 -14.55 52.67
N LEU A 29 26.68 -14.12 51.78
CA LEU A 29 26.62 -12.74 51.28
C LEU A 29 26.09 -11.77 52.35
N GLU A 30 25.22 -12.21 53.26
CA GLU A 30 24.75 -11.42 54.39
C GLU A 30 25.77 -11.32 55.54
N ALA A 31 26.63 -12.34 55.71
CA ALA A 31 27.70 -12.34 56.70
C ALA A 31 28.83 -11.34 56.37
N GLU A 32 29.06 -11.04 55.09
CA GLU A 32 29.94 -9.96 54.66
C GLU A 32 29.25 -8.59 54.83
N ARG A 33 29.47 -7.98 56.00
CA ARG A 33 28.87 -6.69 56.43
C ARG A 33 29.42 -5.47 55.67
N THR A 34 29.59 -5.56 54.36
CA THR A 34 30.06 -4.47 53.50
C THR A 34 28.90 -3.89 52.68
N PRO A 35 28.88 -2.57 52.41
CA PRO A 35 27.78 -1.92 51.68
C PRO A 35 27.60 -2.43 50.24
N TYR A 36 28.62 -3.07 49.66
CA TYR A 36 28.63 -3.58 48.29
C TYR A 36 27.86 -4.91 48.12
N ALA A 37 27.82 -5.76 49.16
CA ALA A 37 27.11 -7.04 49.09
C ALA A 37 25.59 -6.84 48.95
N ARG A 38 25.04 -5.82 49.64
CA ARG A 38 23.62 -5.47 49.58
C ARG A 38 23.19 -4.95 48.21
N THR A 39 23.98 -4.10 47.57
CA THR A 39 23.66 -3.59 46.23
C THR A 39 23.75 -4.67 45.16
N LEU A 40 24.71 -5.59 45.25
CA LEU A 40 24.80 -6.74 44.36
C LEU A 40 23.59 -7.68 44.49
N LEU A 41 23.13 -7.92 45.73
CA LEU A 41 21.98 -8.77 45.98
C LEU A 41 20.68 -8.16 45.43
N LEU A 42 20.47 -6.85 45.61
CA LEU A 42 19.33 -6.14 45.04
C LEU A 42 19.35 -6.15 43.50
N ALA A 43 20.52 -5.95 42.89
CA ALA A 43 20.68 -5.99 41.43
C ALA A 43 20.38 -7.39 40.86
N LEU A 44 20.79 -8.45 41.56
CA LEU A 44 20.54 -9.82 41.14
C LEU A 44 19.06 -10.19 41.24
N ILE A 45 18.37 -9.77 42.31
CA ILE A 45 16.91 -9.91 42.44
C ILE A 45 16.20 -9.18 41.30
N LEU A 46 16.62 -7.94 40.99
CA LEU A 46 16.02 -7.15 39.92
C LEU A 46 16.18 -7.82 38.54
N MET A 47 17.36 -8.38 38.24
CA MET A 47 17.58 -9.09 36.98
C MET A 47 16.70 -10.34 36.85
N VAL A 48 16.54 -11.12 37.92
CA VAL A 48 15.67 -12.31 37.91
C VAL A 48 14.19 -11.92 37.71
N LEU A 49 13.77 -10.81 38.30
CA LEU A 49 12.39 -10.30 38.21
C LEU A 49 12.06 -9.80 36.79
N ILE A 50 13.01 -9.13 36.13
CA ILE A 50 12.87 -8.71 34.73
C ILE A 50 12.79 -9.93 33.80
N ALA A 51 13.64 -10.94 34.02
CA ALA A 51 13.64 -12.17 33.22
C ALA A 51 12.31 -12.96 33.36
N THR A 52 11.71 -13.00 34.54
CA THR A 52 10.43 -13.71 34.75
C THR A 52 9.25 -13.02 34.07
N VAL A 53 9.15 -11.69 34.12
CA VAL A 53 8.06 -10.94 33.46
C VAL A 53 8.14 -11.04 31.93
N ALA A 54 9.34 -11.15 31.35
CA ALA A 54 9.51 -11.30 29.90
C ALA A 54 9.22 -12.72 29.38
N VAL A 55 9.50 -13.75 30.19
CA VAL A 55 9.41 -15.16 29.75
C VAL A 55 8.03 -15.76 30.01
N LEU A 56 7.34 -15.35 31.08
CA LEU A 56 6.03 -15.88 31.46
C LEU A 56 4.93 -15.72 30.38
N PRO A 57 4.76 -14.56 29.70
CA PRO A 57 3.72 -14.43 28.67
C PRO A 57 3.99 -15.28 27.43
N THR A 58 5.26 -15.54 27.10
CA THR A 58 5.67 -16.37 25.95
C THR A 58 5.38 -17.84 26.21
N LEU A 59 5.62 -18.32 27.42
CA LEU A 59 5.31 -19.69 27.83
C LEU A 59 3.79 -19.90 27.94
N LEU A 60 3.03 -18.95 28.50
CA LEU A 60 1.57 -19.06 28.61
C LEU A 60 0.86 -19.09 27.24
N ARG A 61 1.41 -18.41 26.23
CA ARG A 61 0.82 -18.38 24.87
C ARG A 61 0.80 -19.77 24.21
N GLN A 62 1.74 -20.64 24.57
CA GLN A 62 1.85 -21.99 24.02
C GLN A 62 0.77 -22.95 24.55
N TRP A 63 0.16 -22.67 25.70
CA TRP A 63 -0.83 -23.56 26.33
C TRP A 63 -2.30 -23.19 26.03
N ILE A 64 -2.55 -22.02 25.44
CA ILE A 64 -3.91 -21.43 25.35
C ILE A 64 -4.46 -21.41 23.91
N THR A 65 -3.62 -21.59 22.88
CA THR A 65 -4.12 -21.73 21.50
C THR A 65 -4.23 -23.21 21.12
N PRO A 66 -5.44 -23.76 20.89
CA PRO A 66 -5.55 -25.09 20.29
C PRO A 66 -4.85 -25.09 18.93
N PRO A 67 -4.21 -26.20 18.52
CA PRO A 67 -3.61 -26.29 17.19
C PRO A 67 -4.70 -25.98 16.16
N PRO A 68 -4.41 -25.14 15.14
CA PRO A 68 -5.40 -24.78 14.14
C PRO A 68 -5.90 -26.06 13.47
N ASP A 69 -7.21 -26.21 13.36
CA ASP A 69 -7.81 -27.39 12.77
C ASP A 69 -7.54 -27.39 11.26
N LYS A 70 -7.00 -28.51 10.76
CA LYS A 70 -6.56 -28.66 9.36
C LYS A 70 -7.71 -28.41 8.37
N GLU A 71 -8.96 -28.61 8.79
CA GLU A 71 -10.14 -28.44 7.97
C GLU A 71 -10.55 -26.97 7.80
N VAL A 72 -10.47 -26.14 8.86
CA VAL A 72 -10.62 -24.68 8.72
C VAL A 72 -9.47 -24.09 7.93
N GLU A 73 -8.23 -24.58 8.09
CA GLU A 73 -7.11 -24.12 7.25
C GLU A 73 -7.36 -24.42 5.77
N ALA A 74 -7.77 -25.66 5.45
CA ALA A 74 -8.11 -26.04 4.09
C ALA A 74 -9.27 -25.18 3.53
N ARG A 75 -10.33 -24.97 4.30
CA ARG A 75 -11.46 -24.09 3.91
C ARG A 75 -11.04 -22.64 3.71
N ASN A 76 -10.18 -22.11 4.58
CA ASN A 76 -9.69 -20.75 4.46
C ASN A 76 -8.80 -20.57 3.23
N LEU A 77 -7.95 -21.56 2.94
CA LEU A 77 -7.12 -21.57 1.73
C LEU A 77 -7.98 -21.67 0.47
N GLU A 78 -9.01 -22.51 0.48
CA GLU A 78 -9.95 -22.64 -0.63
C GLU A 78 -10.72 -21.34 -0.88
N ARG A 79 -11.22 -20.69 0.19
CA ARG A 79 -11.85 -19.36 0.11
C ARG A 79 -10.90 -18.30 -0.43
N ALA A 80 -9.66 -18.28 0.04
CA ALA A 80 -8.64 -17.35 -0.45
C ALA A 80 -8.34 -17.58 -1.95
N ARG A 81 -8.19 -18.84 -2.37
CA ARG A 81 -8.01 -19.21 -3.78
C ARG A 81 -9.20 -18.78 -4.63
N ALA A 82 -10.42 -19.06 -4.19
CA ALA A 82 -11.65 -18.64 -4.88
C ALA A 82 -11.74 -17.11 -5.03
N ALA A 83 -11.38 -16.35 -3.98
CA ALA A 83 -11.33 -14.89 -4.03
C ALA A 83 -10.27 -14.38 -5.03
N THR A 84 -9.07 -14.95 -5.03
CA THR A 84 -8.02 -14.58 -6.00
C THR A 84 -8.40 -14.92 -7.44
N ALA A 85 -9.04 -16.08 -7.67
CA ALA A 85 -9.49 -16.50 -8.99
C ALA A 85 -10.64 -15.63 -9.50
N ALA A 86 -11.59 -15.27 -8.63
CA ALA A 86 -12.67 -14.34 -8.96
C ALA A 86 -12.13 -12.95 -9.34
N PHE A 87 -11.13 -12.46 -8.61
CA PHE A 87 -10.46 -11.19 -8.91
C PHE A 87 -9.62 -11.23 -10.20
N GLN A 88 -8.90 -12.32 -10.44
CA GLN A 88 -8.14 -12.50 -11.70
C GLN A 88 -9.08 -12.62 -12.89
N LYS A 89 -10.19 -13.33 -12.75
CA LYS A 89 -11.19 -13.50 -13.81
C LYS A 89 -11.92 -12.19 -14.12
N SER A 90 -12.31 -11.43 -13.09
CA SER A 90 -12.88 -10.10 -13.29
C SER A 90 -11.85 -9.21 -13.98
N SER A 91 -10.65 -9.04 -13.41
CA SER A 91 -9.57 -8.23 -14.00
C SER A 91 -9.26 -8.63 -15.45
N ALA A 92 -9.14 -9.94 -15.75
CA ALA A 92 -8.89 -10.43 -17.10
C ALA A 92 -10.04 -10.07 -18.06
N SER A 93 -11.30 -10.25 -17.65
CA SER A 93 -12.47 -9.88 -18.47
C SER A 93 -12.60 -8.36 -18.70
N TYR A 94 -12.27 -7.54 -17.68
CA TYR A 94 -12.23 -6.07 -17.78
C TYR A 94 -11.12 -5.58 -18.71
N LEU A 95 -9.94 -6.21 -18.65
CA LEU A 95 -8.81 -5.92 -19.54
C LEU A 95 -9.08 -6.38 -20.98
N SER A 96 -9.90 -7.41 -21.17
CA SER A 96 -10.13 -8.02 -22.49
C SER A 96 -11.07 -7.22 -23.40
N ASN A 97 -12.02 -6.45 -22.84
CA ASN A 97 -12.91 -5.60 -23.64
C ASN A 97 -13.50 -4.45 -22.80
N PRO A 98 -12.70 -3.44 -22.42
CA PRO A 98 -13.22 -2.30 -21.64
C PRO A 98 -14.32 -1.58 -22.42
N ARG A 99 -15.38 -1.11 -21.74
CA ARG A 99 -16.43 -0.31 -22.37
C ARG A 99 -15.84 1.05 -22.74
N ARG A 100 -15.51 1.21 -24.03
CA ARG A 100 -14.95 2.43 -24.60
C ARG A 100 -16.06 3.33 -25.09
N THR A 101 -16.13 4.55 -24.56
CA THR A 101 -17.01 5.59 -25.09
C THR A 101 -16.15 6.64 -25.76
N HIS A 102 -16.30 6.78 -27.08
CA HIS A 102 -15.77 7.92 -27.81
C HIS A 102 -16.81 9.02 -27.76
N VAL A 103 -16.40 10.22 -27.35
CA VAL A 103 -17.30 11.36 -27.30
C VAL A 103 -16.85 12.39 -28.31
N ASP A 104 -17.60 12.47 -29.39
CA ASP A 104 -17.50 13.51 -30.41
C ASP A 104 -18.25 14.79 -29.98
N ALA A 105 -18.16 15.82 -30.81
CA ALA A 105 -18.65 17.19 -30.60
C ALA A 105 -20.14 17.37 -30.18
N GLY A 106 -20.93 16.28 -30.08
CA GLY A 106 -22.30 16.23 -29.55
C GLY A 106 -22.41 15.82 -28.07
N MET A 107 -21.31 15.92 -27.32
CA MET A 107 -21.14 15.46 -25.95
C MET A 107 -22.27 15.88 -24.98
N GLU A 108 -22.88 14.91 -24.28
CA GLU A 108 -23.83 15.17 -23.20
C GLU A 108 -23.20 16.11 -22.14
N PRO A 109 -24.00 16.98 -21.48
CA PRO A 109 -23.46 17.99 -20.56
C PRO A 109 -22.53 17.46 -19.46
N ARG A 110 -22.78 16.23 -18.98
CA ARG A 110 -21.95 15.58 -17.94
C ARG A 110 -20.51 15.37 -18.39
N PHE A 111 -20.30 14.87 -19.61
CA PHE A 111 -18.97 14.60 -20.13
C PHE A 111 -18.23 15.90 -20.49
N ARG A 112 -18.96 16.93 -20.95
CA ARG A 112 -18.38 18.21 -21.36
C ARG A 112 -17.65 18.91 -20.21
N LYS A 113 -18.32 19.00 -19.05
CA LYS A 113 -17.71 19.57 -17.84
C LYS A 113 -16.43 18.85 -17.44
N TYR A 114 -16.41 17.52 -17.55
CA TYR A 114 -15.25 16.72 -17.21
C TYR A 114 -14.09 16.96 -18.19
N VAL A 115 -14.37 16.94 -19.49
CA VAL A 115 -13.36 17.19 -20.53
C VAL A 115 -12.79 18.60 -20.43
N GLU A 116 -13.63 19.62 -20.24
CA GLU A 116 -13.18 21.01 -20.03
C GLU A 116 -12.22 21.11 -18.83
N ALA A 117 -12.56 20.47 -17.71
CA ALA A 117 -11.69 20.46 -16.53
C ALA A 117 -10.34 19.75 -16.79
N CYS A 118 -10.34 18.63 -17.53
CA CYS A 118 -9.10 17.95 -17.89
C CYS A 118 -8.28 18.79 -18.87
N VAL A 119 -8.89 19.40 -19.88
CA VAL A 119 -8.21 20.29 -20.83
C VAL A 119 -7.61 21.50 -20.10
N ALA A 120 -8.34 22.11 -19.16
CA ALA A 120 -7.80 23.18 -18.33
C ALA A 120 -6.57 22.74 -17.52
N ARG A 121 -6.58 21.51 -16.96
CA ARG A 121 -5.41 20.94 -16.29
C ARG A 121 -4.22 20.73 -17.24
N ILE A 122 -4.48 20.29 -18.48
CA ILE A 122 -3.45 20.18 -19.52
C ILE A 122 -2.83 21.55 -19.83
N TYR A 123 -3.63 22.61 -19.92
CA TYR A 123 -3.11 23.96 -20.07
C TYR A 123 -2.26 24.37 -18.86
N GLN A 124 -2.73 24.16 -17.63
CA GLN A 124 -2.00 24.44 -16.40
C GLN A 124 -0.66 23.67 -16.30
N ALA A 125 -0.60 22.46 -16.85
CA ALA A 125 0.60 21.62 -16.87
C ALA A 125 1.70 22.11 -17.83
N GLY A 126 1.42 23.16 -18.62
CA GLY A 126 2.44 23.89 -19.39
C GLY A 126 2.22 23.89 -20.90
N ALA A 127 0.99 23.75 -21.40
CA ALA A 127 0.73 23.88 -22.84
C ALA A 127 1.16 25.26 -23.39
N TYR A 128 1.14 26.30 -22.56
CA TYR A 128 1.56 27.65 -22.93
C TYR A 128 3.07 27.91 -22.78
N GLU A 129 3.83 27.04 -22.09
CA GLU A 129 5.27 27.21 -21.85
C GLU A 129 6.08 27.29 -23.16
N ALA A 130 5.51 26.76 -24.25
CA ALA A 130 6.06 26.82 -25.60
C ALA A 130 6.42 28.25 -26.06
N THR A 131 5.75 29.28 -25.52
CA THR A 131 6.11 30.70 -25.67
C THR A 131 7.56 31.01 -25.26
N THR A 132 8.04 30.44 -24.15
CA THR A 132 9.41 30.67 -23.66
C THR A 132 10.47 30.01 -24.55
N THR A 133 10.09 28.94 -25.25
CA THR A 133 10.95 28.19 -26.18
C THR A 133 10.83 28.64 -27.63
N GLY A 134 9.97 29.63 -27.93
CA GLY A 134 9.70 30.11 -29.29
C GLY A 134 8.91 29.12 -30.17
N VAL A 135 8.30 28.10 -29.57
CA VAL A 135 7.49 27.10 -30.28
C VAL A 135 6.03 27.53 -30.21
N GLU A 136 5.45 27.85 -31.36
CA GLU A 136 4.06 28.25 -31.48
C GLU A 136 3.33 27.35 -32.47
N GLY A 137 2.07 27.03 -32.16
CA GLY A 137 1.25 26.23 -33.06
C GLY A 137 0.12 25.49 -32.39
N LYS A 138 -0.43 24.51 -33.09
CA LYS A 138 -1.61 23.75 -32.66
C LYS A 138 -1.33 22.26 -32.78
N ALA A 139 -1.81 21.48 -31.82
CA ALA A 139 -1.90 20.03 -31.92
C ALA A 139 -3.35 19.57 -31.68
N VAL A 140 -3.78 18.54 -32.39
CA VAL A 140 -5.00 17.79 -32.07
C VAL A 140 -4.58 16.47 -31.45
N VAL A 141 -5.05 16.21 -30.25
CA VAL A 141 -4.71 15.01 -29.47
C VAL A 141 -5.96 14.19 -29.19
N SER A 142 -5.85 12.87 -29.31
CA SER A 142 -6.81 11.92 -28.73
C SER A 142 -6.28 11.45 -27.38
N VAL A 143 -7.10 11.60 -26.35
CA VAL A 143 -6.76 11.18 -24.98
C VAL A 143 -7.73 10.10 -24.53
N ALA A 144 -7.20 9.02 -23.97
CA ALA A 144 -7.98 7.98 -23.31
C ALA A 144 -7.76 8.10 -21.79
N ILE A 145 -8.84 8.26 -21.04
CA ILE A 145 -8.78 8.36 -19.57
C ILE A 145 -9.64 7.27 -18.96
N ARG A 146 -9.12 6.60 -17.94
CA ARG A 146 -9.86 5.60 -17.17
C ARG A 146 -10.71 6.26 -16.08
N PHE A 147 -11.69 5.54 -15.55
CA PHE A 147 -12.60 6.05 -14.50
C PHE A 147 -11.93 6.59 -13.23
N ASP A 148 -10.71 6.15 -12.92
CA ASP A 148 -9.89 6.62 -11.80
C ASP A 148 -9.18 7.96 -12.11
N GLY A 149 -9.25 8.43 -13.35
CA GLY A 149 -8.65 9.67 -13.82
C GLY A 149 -7.27 9.50 -14.43
N VAL A 150 -6.74 8.28 -14.48
CA VAL A 150 -5.43 7.99 -15.08
C VAL A 150 -5.52 8.07 -16.60
N ILE A 151 -4.55 8.74 -17.21
CA ILE A 151 -4.40 8.83 -18.65
C ILE A 151 -3.80 7.50 -19.16
N GLU A 152 -4.60 6.73 -19.88
CA GLU A 152 -4.22 5.42 -20.40
C GLU A 152 -3.46 5.52 -21.73
N ASP A 153 -3.90 6.39 -22.63
CA ASP A 153 -3.29 6.58 -23.95
C ASP A 153 -3.36 8.04 -24.40
N VAL A 154 -2.35 8.47 -25.16
CA VAL A 154 -2.27 9.81 -25.76
C VAL A 154 -1.72 9.67 -27.17
N ARG A 155 -2.53 10.04 -28.16
CA ARG A 155 -2.13 10.11 -29.57
C ARG A 155 -2.19 11.53 -30.07
N VAL A 156 -1.19 11.93 -30.84
CA VAL A 156 -1.19 13.22 -31.54
C VAL A 156 -1.60 12.93 -32.97
N ASN A 157 -2.78 13.39 -33.36
CA ASN A 157 -3.38 13.10 -34.66
C ASN A 157 -2.90 14.08 -35.73
N GLN A 158 -2.78 15.36 -35.35
CA GLN A 158 -2.37 16.44 -36.25
C GLN A 158 -1.57 17.48 -35.47
N TRP A 159 -0.58 18.09 -36.11
CA TRP A 159 0.17 19.23 -35.57
C TRP A 159 0.55 20.20 -36.69
N SER A 160 0.77 21.47 -36.34
CA SER A 160 1.03 22.56 -37.30
C SER A 160 2.43 22.54 -37.97
N GLY A 161 3.05 21.38 -38.11
CA GLY A 161 4.28 21.19 -38.89
C GLY A 161 5.60 21.47 -38.17
N HIS A 162 5.59 22.11 -37.00
CA HIS A 162 6.80 22.26 -36.19
C HIS A 162 7.11 20.96 -35.44
N SER A 163 8.26 20.33 -35.71
CA SER A 163 8.61 19.00 -35.19
C SER A 163 8.65 18.91 -33.67
N ALA A 164 8.87 20.03 -32.97
CA ALA A 164 8.85 20.08 -31.51
C ALA A 164 7.44 20.01 -30.89
N ILE A 165 6.37 20.31 -31.64
CA ILE A 165 5.00 20.37 -31.09
C ILE A 165 4.48 18.98 -30.74
N GLU A 166 4.71 18.00 -31.60
CA GLU A 166 4.22 16.63 -31.40
C GLU A 166 4.75 15.99 -30.09
N PRO A 167 6.07 15.96 -29.81
CA PRO A 167 6.59 15.44 -28.53
C PRO A 167 6.18 16.32 -27.35
N MET A 168 6.02 17.63 -27.54
CA MET A 168 5.59 18.54 -26.48
C MET A 168 4.14 18.31 -26.08
N ALA A 169 3.24 18.12 -27.04
CA ALA A 169 1.83 17.80 -26.79
C ALA A 169 1.71 16.52 -25.95
N ARG A 170 2.45 15.45 -26.32
CA ARG A 170 2.50 14.24 -25.49
C ARG A 170 3.02 14.49 -24.09
N ARG A 171 4.08 15.29 -23.94
CA ARG A 171 4.68 15.59 -22.65
C ARG A 171 3.73 16.37 -21.73
N VAL A 172 3.07 17.40 -22.25
CA VAL A 172 2.16 18.24 -21.45
C VAL A 172 0.91 17.46 -21.03
N VAL A 173 0.33 16.67 -21.93
CA VAL A 173 -0.80 15.80 -21.56
C VAL A 173 -0.39 14.82 -20.47
N ARG A 174 0.80 14.20 -20.57
CA ARG A 174 1.30 13.32 -19.50
C ARG A 174 1.58 14.05 -18.18
N LYS A 175 2.02 15.31 -18.21
CA LYS A 175 2.18 16.11 -16.98
C LYS A 175 0.85 16.39 -16.28
N ALA A 176 -0.26 16.35 -17.00
CA ALA A 176 -1.60 16.53 -16.44
C ALA A 176 -2.18 15.24 -15.82
N ASP A 177 -1.46 14.12 -15.89
CA ASP A 177 -1.86 12.85 -15.26
C ASP A 177 -1.70 12.92 -13.73
N PRO A 178 -2.73 12.52 -12.95
CA PRO A 178 -4.07 12.12 -13.36
C PRO A 178 -5.00 13.31 -13.66
N CYS A 179 -5.86 13.14 -14.67
CA CYS A 179 -6.88 14.13 -15.06
C CYS A 179 -8.13 14.14 -14.15
N GLY A 180 -8.00 13.69 -12.91
CA GLY A 180 -9.08 13.62 -11.91
C GLY A 180 -10.07 12.49 -12.20
N SER A 181 -10.55 11.81 -11.16
CA SER A 181 -11.44 10.67 -11.33
C SER A 181 -12.81 11.07 -11.88
N PHE A 182 -13.49 10.14 -12.56
CA PHE A 182 -14.81 10.43 -13.15
C PHE A 182 -15.85 10.76 -12.06
N PRO A 183 -16.67 11.79 -12.26
CA PRO A 183 -17.88 11.99 -11.47
C PRO A 183 -18.77 10.75 -11.49
N GLU A 184 -19.57 10.55 -10.44
CA GLU A 184 -20.46 9.39 -10.30
C GLU A 184 -21.38 9.21 -11.52
N GLU A 185 -21.86 10.32 -12.06
CA GLU A 185 -22.70 10.36 -13.26
C GLU A 185 -22.04 9.75 -14.50
N ILE A 186 -20.71 9.80 -14.63
CA ILE A 186 -19.96 9.22 -15.76
C ILE A 186 -19.49 7.81 -15.39
N ARG A 187 -19.07 7.61 -14.13
CA ARG A 187 -18.50 6.33 -13.65
C ARG A 187 -19.50 5.17 -13.72
N LYS A 188 -20.81 5.44 -13.65
CA LYS A 188 -21.85 4.41 -13.69
C LYS A 188 -21.86 3.60 -15.00
N ASP A 189 -21.51 4.23 -16.13
CA ASP A 189 -21.65 3.69 -17.47
C ASP A 189 -20.39 3.83 -18.35
N THR A 190 -19.34 4.51 -17.88
CA THR A 190 -18.10 4.70 -18.62
C THR A 190 -16.88 4.27 -17.82
N ASP A 191 -16.18 3.24 -18.32
CA ASP A 191 -14.93 2.75 -17.74
C ASP A 191 -13.72 3.50 -18.31
N ILE A 192 -13.75 3.80 -19.62
CA ILE A 192 -12.72 4.58 -20.33
C ILE A 192 -13.41 5.62 -21.23
N LEU A 193 -13.01 6.88 -21.07
CA LEU A 193 -13.45 8.01 -21.85
C LEU A 193 -12.39 8.37 -22.90
N HIS A 194 -12.77 8.38 -24.17
CA HIS A 194 -11.94 8.90 -25.25
C HIS A 194 -12.49 10.24 -25.73
N PHE A 195 -11.63 11.25 -25.81
CA PHE A 195 -11.98 12.54 -26.40
C PHE A 195 -10.83 13.11 -27.22
N ASP A 196 -11.20 13.90 -28.21
CA ASP A 196 -10.27 14.69 -29.01
C ASP A 196 -10.24 16.14 -28.52
N ALA A 197 -9.04 16.68 -28.33
CA ALA A 197 -8.84 18.06 -27.90
C ALA A 197 -7.85 18.79 -28.79
N ALA A 198 -8.17 20.05 -29.09
CA ALA A 198 -7.26 20.98 -29.73
C ALA A 198 -6.44 21.72 -28.67
N LEU A 199 -5.13 21.52 -28.68
CA LEU A 199 -4.17 22.21 -27.84
C LEU A 199 -3.47 23.32 -28.62
N TYR A 200 -3.40 24.50 -28.03
CA TYR A 200 -2.69 25.65 -28.61
C TYR A 200 -1.43 25.94 -27.80
N PHE A 201 -0.31 26.03 -28.49
CA PHE A 201 1.02 26.33 -27.97
C PHE A 201 1.39 27.76 -28.38
N GLY A 202 1.91 28.54 -27.45
CA GLY A 202 2.22 29.95 -27.71
C GLY A 202 1.17 30.92 -27.15
N PRO A 203 1.16 32.19 -27.59
CA PRO A 203 0.25 33.22 -27.09
C PRO A 203 -1.24 32.88 -27.25
N ALA A 204 -1.59 32.15 -28.31
CA ALA A 204 -2.96 31.69 -28.56
C ALA A 204 -3.49 30.74 -27.48
N GLY A 205 -2.61 30.00 -26.79
CA GLY A 205 -2.98 29.10 -25.71
C GLY A 205 -3.25 29.79 -24.36
N ARG A 206 -2.85 31.06 -24.18
CA ARG A 206 -3.05 31.82 -22.93
C ARG A 206 -4.46 32.42 -22.78
N ALA A 207 -5.24 32.42 -23.85
CA ALA A 207 -6.54 33.09 -23.91
C ALA A 207 -7.74 32.13 -23.75
N GLN A 208 -7.49 30.87 -23.37
CA GLN A 208 -8.51 29.83 -23.19
C GLN A 208 -8.68 29.41 -21.73
#